data_AF-A0A4U8SCY1-F1
#
_entry.id   AF-A0A4U8SCY1-F1
#
_cell.length_a   1.000
_cell.length_b   1.000
_cell.length_c   1.000
_cell.angle_alpha   90.00
_cell.angle_beta   90.00
_cell.angle_gamma   90.00
#
_symmetry.space_group_name_H-M   'P 1'
#
loop_
_entity.id
_entity.type
_entity.pdbx_description
1 polymer ?
#
loop_
_entity_poly.entity_id
_entity_poly.type
_entity_poly.pdbx_seq_one_letter_code
_entity_poly.pdbx_strand_id
1 'polypeptide(L)'
;MMKGSALDFLNLGKFSVSLACVLMLEAGKLNANYVESYKAPKSTKTQTISEVKPNKNYVDLCNKIYESNTFLCLNFLQNQTFLEDTIQRQQVKKHIKLLQKVINVADERIKAGGIHAEYNQKVFYSSVAIKNILKEICDENFMRIVGAYQGDLENFDIIAYAKGVLKAENELRG
;
A
#
# COMPACT_ATOMS: atom_id res chain seq x y z
N MET A 1 22.64 -4.44 14.07
CA MET A 1 21.58 -4.56 13.04
C MET A 1 20.43 -3.67 13.48
N MET A 2 20.22 -2.54 12.81
CA MET A 2 19.18 -1.58 13.17
C MET A 2 17.80 -2.22 12.98
N LYS A 3 17.05 -2.37 14.07
CA LYS A 3 15.61 -2.64 14.06
C LYS A 3 14.91 -1.29 13.90
N GLY A 4 14.90 -0.76 12.68
CA GLY A 4 14.16 0.47 12.36
C GLY A 4 12.68 0.13 12.24
N SER A 5 11.90 0.44 13.26
CA SER A 5 10.44 0.43 13.20
C SER A 5 9.94 1.60 12.34
N ALA A 6 8.70 1.54 11.83
CA ALA A 6 8.09 2.66 11.09
C ALA A 6 8.09 3.98 11.90
N LEU A 7 8.14 3.90 13.24
CA LEU A 7 8.26 5.03 14.16
C LEU A 7 9.63 5.73 14.09
N ASP A 8 10.71 5.00 13.80
CA ASP A 8 12.06 5.59 13.69
C ASP A 8 12.16 6.55 12.50
N PHE A 9 11.25 6.44 11.53
CA PHE A 9 11.16 7.33 10.39
C PHE A 9 10.41 8.65 10.68
N LEU A 10 9.55 8.69 11.70
CA LEU A 10 8.90 9.94 12.13
C LEU A 10 9.92 10.93 12.73
N ASN A 11 11.00 10.39 13.33
CA ASN A 11 12.10 11.16 13.93
C ASN A 11 13.16 11.66 12.92
N LEU A 12 13.08 11.28 11.64
CA LEU A 12 14.03 11.71 10.61
C LEU A 12 13.72 13.11 10.02
N GLY A 13 12.67 13.78 10.51
CA GLY A 13 12.23 15.08 10.05
C GLY A 13 11.25 15.00 8.88
N LYS A 14 10.63 16.14 8.52
CA LYS A 14 9.72 16.23 7.37
C LYS A 14 10.51 16.00 6.08
N PHE A 15 10.28 14.87 5.42
CA PHE A 15 10.78 14.68 4.06
C PHE A 15 9.94 15.51 3.09
N SER A 16 10.58 16.10 2.09
CA SER A 16 9.85 16.84 1.05
C SER A 16 8.96 15.89 0.23
N VAL A 17 7.83 16.41 -0.25
CA VAL A 17 6.92 15.69 -1.16
C VAL A 17 7.68 15.14 -2.39
N SER A 18 8.67 15.88 -2.89
CA SER A 18 9.55 15.44 -3.98
C SER A 18 10.34 14.17 -3.62
N LEU A 19 10.87 14.07 -2.41
CA LEU A 19 11.61 12.88 -1.96
C LEU A 19 10.67 11.68 -1.74
N ALA A 20 9.46 11.91 -1.21
CA ALA A 20 8.43 10.88 -1.14
C ALA A 20 8.06 10.34 -2.54
N CYS A 21 7.98 11.22 -3.55
CA CYS A 21 7.76 10.81 -4.94
C CYS A 21 8.90 9.95 -5.52
N VAL A 22 10.16 10.21 -5.13
CA VAL A 22 11.30 9.37 -5.52
C VAL A 22 11.23 8.00 -4.84
N LEU A 23 10.98 7.95 -3.53
CA LEU A 23 10.86 6.69 -2.78
C LEU A 23 9.68 5.83 -3.26
N MET A 24 8.62 6.47 -3.75
CA MET A 24 7.50 5.81 -4.42
C MET A 24 7.91 5.06 -5.71
N LEU A 25 8.96 5.50 -6.42
CA LEU A 25 9.49 4.77 -7.58
C LEU A 25 10.12 3.44 -7.16
N GLU A 26 10.86 3.42 -6.05
CA GLU A 26 11.44 2.20 -5.49
C GLU A 26 10.35 1.25 -4.95
N ALA A 27 9.34 1.79 -4.26
CA ALA A 27 8.14 1.03 -3.90
C ALA A 27 7.43 0.47 -5.14
N GLY A 28 7.47 1.20 -6.26
CA GLY A 28 6.97 0.75 -7.56
C GLY A 28 7.64 -0.53 -8.06
N LYS A 29 8.94 -0.71 -7.85
CA LYS A 29 9.64 -1.95 -8.22
C LYS A 29 9.18 -3.14 -7.39
N LEU A 30 9.00 -2.95 -6.07
CA LEU A 30 8.48 -3.99 -5.18
C LEU A 30 7.05 -4.41 -5.60
N ASN A 31 6.20 -3.42 -5.88
CA ASN A 31 4.84 -3.63 -6.37
C ASN A 31 4.81 -4.37 -7.71
N ALA A 32 5.70 -4.03 -8.65
CA ALA A 32 5.82 -4.74 -9.92
C ALA A 32 6.24 -6.19 -9.72
N ASN A 33 7.25 -6.46 -8.88
CA ASN A 33 7.69 -7.81 -8.54
C ASN A 33 6.57 -8.66 -7.91
N TYR A 34 5.75 -8.04 -7.05
CA TYR A 34 4.59 -8.71 -6.47
C TYR A 34 3.57 -9.11 -7.54
N VAL A 35 3.26 -8.21 -8.48
CA VAL A 35 2.37 -8.52 -9.62
C VAL A 35 2.98 -9.61 -10.51
N GLU A 36 4.27 -9.55 -10.81
CA GLU A 36 4.93 -10.53 -11.70
C GLU A 36 5.08 -11.92 -11.09
N SER A 37 5.18 -12.01 -9.75
CA SER A 37 5.11 -13.30 -9.06
C SER A 37 3.76 -14.01 -9.28
N TYR A 38 2.75 -13.31 -9.80
CA TYR A 38 1.50 -13.89 -10.31
C TYR A 38 1.70 -14.43 -11.73
N LYS A 39 2.55 -15.44 -11.86
CA LYS A 39 2.51 -16.38 -12.98
C LYS A 39 2.15 -17.72 -12.38
N ALA A 40 0.85 -18.00 -12.30
CA ALA A 40 0.34 -19.24 -11.73
C ALA A 40 1.03 -20.45 -12.41
N PRO A 41 1.70 -21.34 -11.66
CA PRO A 41 1.88 -22.70 -12.14
C PRO A 41 0.48 -23.33 -12.15
N LYS A 42 0.03 -23.81 -13.31
CA LYS A 42 -1.05 -24.80 -13.37
C LYS A 42 -0.51 -26.07 -12.70
N SER A 43 -0.70 -26.27 -11.40
CA SER A 43 -0.42 -27.56 -10.78
C SER A 43 -1.63 -28.11 -10.04
N THR A 44 -2.30 -29.03 -10.73
CA THR A 44 -3.07 -30.15 -10.19
C THR A 44 -2.24 -30.93 -9.18
N LYS A 45 -2.41 -30.67 -7.88
CA LYS A 45 -2.31 -31.66 -6.80
C LYS A 45 -2.68 -31.00 -5.47
N THR A 46 -3.78 -31.47 -4.89
CA THR A 46 -4.28 -31.12 -3.57
C THR A 46 -3.27 -31.60 -2.52
N GLN A 47 -2.37 -30.73 -2.08
CA GLN A 47 -1.56 -30.96 -0.88
C GLN A 47 -2.25 -30.25 0.30
N THR A 48 -2.39 -30.98 1.40
CA THR A 48 -2.95 -30.48 2.66
C THR A 48 -2.14 -29.29 3.17
N ILE A 49 -2.84 -28.17 3.38
CA ILE A 49 -2.31 -26.83 3.69
C ILE A 49 -1.44 -26.81 4.98
N SER A 50 -1.55 -27.82 5.84
CA SER A 50 -0.99 -27.86 7.20
C SER A 50 0.52 -28.10 7.31
N GLU A 51 1.23 -28.47 6.22
CA GLU A 51 2.68 -28.80 6.30
C GLU A 51 3.59 -27.88 5.47
N VAL A 52 3.04 -26.95 4.70
CA VAL A 52 3.83 -26.09 3.80
C VAL A 52 4.19 -24.79 4.53
N LYS A 53 5.48 -24.60 4.82
CA LYS A 53 5.97 -23.31 5.35
C LYS A 53 5.88 -22.23 4.27
N PRO A 54 5.50 -20.99 4.64
CA PRO A 54 5.52 -19.86 3.71
C PRO A 54 6.90 -19.69 3.06
N ASN A 55 6.92 -19.46 1.74
CA ASN A 55 8.13 -19.04 1.04
C ASN A 55 8.69 -17.75 1.65
N LYS A 56 9.87 -17.81 2.25
CA LYS A 56 10.50 -16.67 2.94
C LYS A 56 10.70 -15.46 2.04
N ASN A 57 11.15 -15.65 0.80
CA ASN A 57 11.36 -14.55 -0.15
C ASN A 57 10.05 -13.84 -0.48
N TYR A 58 8.95 -14.58 -0.58
CA TYR A 58 7.62 -14.03 -0.81
C TYR A 58 7.11 -13.24 0.40
N VAL A 59 7.29 -13.79 1.60
CA VAL A 59 6.95 -13.12 2.86
C VAL A 59 7.74 -11.81 3.01
N ASP A 60 9.04 -11.85 2.74
CA ASP A 60 9.90 -10.66 2.80
C ASP A 60 9.48 -9.59 1.79
N LEU A 61 9.09 -9.99 0.57
CA LEU A 61 8.53 -9.07 -0.42
C LEU A 61 7.26 -8.39 0.10
N CYS A 62 6.31 -9.16 0.64
CA CYS A 62 5.06 -8.63 1.18
C CYS A 62 5.29 -7.67 2.34
N ASN A 63 6.20 -8.01 3.26
CA ASN A 63 6.54 -7.15 4.39
C ASN A 63 7.22 -5.86 3.92
N LYS A 64 8.16 -5.92 2.96
CA LYS A 64 8.80 -4.71 2.40
C LYS A 64 7.80 -3.78 1.71
N ILE A 65 6.81 -4.33 1.00
CA ILE A 65 5.73 -3.54 0.41
C ILE A 65 4.91 -2.86 1.51
N TYR A 66 4.51 -3.61 2.53
CA TYR A 66 3.76 -3.09 3.66
C TYR A 66 4.50 -1.96 4.38
N GLU A 67 5.78 -2.14 4.69
CA GLU A 67 6.64 -1.14 5.33
C GLU A 67 6.81 0.11 4.46
N SER A 68 7.08 -0.09 3.17
CA SER A 68 7.23 1.01 2.21
C SER A 68 5.96 1.84 2.07
N ASN A 69 4.81 1.18 1.96
CA ASN A 69 3.51 1.84 1.88
C ASN A 69 3.20 2.59 3.19
N THR A 70 3.49 1.99 4.35
CA THR A 70 3.31 2.62 5.66
C THR A 70 4.14 3.89 5.79
N PHE A 71 5.42 3.81 5.44
CA PHE A 71 6.31 4.96 5.42
C PHE A 71 5.79 6.06 4.49
N LEU A 72 5.39 5.72 3.26
CA LEU A 72 4.87 6.69 2.30
C LEU A 72 3.56 7.34 2.79
N CYS A 73 2.63 6.56 3.36
CA CYS A 73 1.40 7.08 3.94
C CYS A 73 1.70 8.14 5.01
N LEU A 74 2.55 7.80 5.98
CA LEU A 74 2.94 8.72 7.05
C LEU A 74 3.56 10.00 6.48
N ASN A 75 4.44 9.89 5.50
CA ASN A 75 5.09 11.05 4.87
C ASN A 75 4.10 11.97 4.16
N PHE A 76 3.18 11.43 3.36
CA PHE A 76 2.19 12.25 2.66
C PHE A 76 1.20 12.88 3.66
N LEU A 77 0.76 12.13 4.67
CA LEU A 77 -0.12 12.62 5.73
C LEU A 77 0.53 13.67 6.62
N GLN A 78 1.85 13.63 6.83
CA GLN A 78 2.57 14.67 7.58
C GLN A 78 2.73 15.97 6.80
N ASN A 79 2.84 15.89 5.47
CA ASN A 79 3.02 17.06 4.62
C ASN A 79 1.69 17.75 4.28
N GLN A 80 0.58 16.99 4.18
CA GLN A 80 -0.78 17.48 3.85
C GLN A 80 -0.82 18.52 2.73
N THR A 81 0.11 18.42 1.77
CA THR A 81 0.26 19.43 0.71
C THR A 81 -0.27 18.86 -0.59
N PHE A 82 -1.07 19.67 -1.27
CA PHE A 82 -1.48 19.37 -2.63
C PHE A 82 -0.24 19.34 -3.54
N LEU A 83 -0.17 18.34 -4.41
CA LEU A 83 0.90 18.24 -5.39
C LEU A 83 0.63 19.23 -6.51
N GLU A 84 1.30 20.39 -6.52
CA GLU A 84 1.13 21.37 -7.59
C GLU A 84 1.83 20.96 -8.90
N ASP A 85 3.00 20.33 -8.80
CA ASP A 85 3.87 20.01 -9.93
C ASP A 85 3.27 18.95 -10.87
N THR A 86 3.14 19.30 -12.16
CA THR A 86 2.53 18.45 -13.19
C THR A 86 3.30 17.14 -13.42
N ILE A 87 4.63 17.15 -13.33
CA ILE A 87 5.46 15.97 -13.56
C ILE A 87 5.27 14.97 -12.42
N GLN A 88 5.35 15.43 -11.17
CA GLN A 88 5.13 14.62 -9.98
C GLN A 88 3.70 14.07 -9.94
N ARG A 89 2.68 14.86 -10.29
CA ARG A 89 1.31 14.35 -10.46
C ARG A 89 1.22 13.20 -11.47
N GLN A 90 1.90 13.31 -12.62
CA GLN A 90 1.90 12.23 -13.61
C GLN A 90 2.58 10.96 -13.07
N GLN A 91 3.67 11.10 -12.31
CA GLN A 91 4.34 9.99 -11.65
C GLN A 91 3.42 9.32 -10.62
N VAL A 92 2.74 10.10 -9.78
CA VAL A 92 1.76 9.60 -8.81
C VAL A 92 0.60 8.90 -9.52
N LYS A 93 0.05 9.47 -10.60
CA LYS A 93 -1.00 8.82 -11.40
C LYS A 93 -0.55 7.47 -11.98
N LYS A 94 0.70 7.36 -12.44
CA LYS A 94 1.28 6.07 -12.88
C LYS A 94 1.37 5.08 -11.72
N HIS A 95 1.81 5.53 -10.55
CA HIS A 95 1.89 4.68 -9.36
C HIS A 95 0.51 4.23 -8.85
N ILE A 96 -0.49 5.10 -8.86
CA ILE A 96 -1.90 4.77 -8.54
C ILE A 96 -2.40 3.62 -9.45
N LYS A 97 -2.10 3.66 -10.75
CA LYS A 97 -2.46 2.58 -11.68
C LYS A 97 -1.77 1.26 -11.33
N LEU A 98 -0.50 1.30 -10.91
CA LEU A 98 0.22 0.12 -10.46
C LEU A 98 -0.37 -0.44 -9.16
N LEU A 99 -0.64 0.42 -8.17
CA LEU A 99 -1.30 0.04 -6.93
C LEU A 99 -2.66 -0.62 -7.18
N GLN A 100 -3.44 -0.13 -8.15
CA GLN A 100 -4.70 -0.78 -8.51
C GLN A 100 -4.49 -2.22 -9.01
N LYS A 101 -3.43 -2.48 -9.78
CA LYS A 101 -3.08 -3.85 -10.20
C LYS A 101 -2.67 -4.72 -9.01
N VAL A 102 -1.86 -4.18 -8.10
CA VAL A 102 -1.44 -4.87 -6.86
C VAL A 102 -2.65 -5.25 -6.01
N ILE A 103 -3.59 -4.31 -5.81
CA ILE A 103 -4.83 -4.53 -5.06
C ILE A 103 -5.63 -5.68 -5.68
N ASN A 104 -5.83 -5.67 -7.00
CA ASN A 104 -6.57 -6.72 -7.69
C ASN A 104 -5.90 -8.10 -7.51
N VAL A 105 -4.58 -8.18 -7.71
CA VAL A 105 -3.82 -9.43 -7.54
C VAL A 105 -3.87 -9.92 -6.08
N ALA A 106 -3.72 -9.00 -5.12
CA ALA A 106 -3.77 -9.36 -3.71
C ALA A 106 -5.16 -9.87 -3.30
N ASP A 107 -6.23 -9.25 -3.78
CA ASP A 107 -7.61 -9.70 -3.55
C ASP A 107 -7.87 -11.10 -4.13
N GLU A 108 -7.44 -11.36 -5.36
CA GLU A 108 -7.51 -12.69 -5.98
C GLU A 108 -6.77 -13.74 -5.12
N ARG A 109 -5.57 -13.42 -4.62
CA ARG A 109 -4.79 -14.32 -3.76
C ARG A 109 -5.39 -14.54 -2.38
N ILE A 110 -6.05 -13.53 -1.81
CA ILE A 110 -6.77 -13.66 -0.54
C ILE A 110 -7.96 -14.62 -0.73
N LYS A 111 -8.73 -14.43 -1.81
CA LYS A 111 -9.88 -15.28 -2.15
C LYS A 111 -9.49 -16.72 -2.46
N ALA A 112 -8.36 -16.93 -3.12
CA ALA A 112 -7.79 -18.26 -3.36
C ALA A 112 -7.37 -18.96 -2.05
N GLY A 113 -7.12 -18.20 -0.99
CA GLY A 113 -6.72 -18.72 0.32
C GLY A 113 -5.30 -19.29 0.34
N GLY A 114 -5.02 -20.09 1.37
CA GLY A 114 -3.73 -20.79 1.55
C GLY A 114 -2.76 -20.10 2.51
N ILE A 115 -1.55 -20.64 2.58
CA ILE A 115 -0.53 -20.33 3.62
C ILE A 115 -0.02 -18.87 3.60
N HIS A 116 -0.34 -18.12 2.54
CA HIS A 116 0.11 -16.75 2.33
C HIS A 116 -0.98 -15.69 2.54
N ALA A 117 -2.18 -16.09 2.97
CA ALA A 117 -3.35 -15.19 3.05
C ALA A 117 -3.09 -13.93 3.89
N GLU A 118 -2.45 -14.05 5.06
CA GLU A 118 -2.13 -12.91 5.93
C GLU A 118 -1.19 -11.88 5.27
N TYR A 119 -0.20 -12.35 4.50
CA TYR A 119 0.75 -11.48 3.80
C TYR A 119 0.09 -10.78 2.62
N ASN A 120 -0.82 -11.47 1.94
CA ASN A 120 -1.64 -10.87 0.89
C ASN A 120 -2.58 -9.80 1.45
N GLN A 121 -3.16 -10.01 2.63
CA GLN A 121 -3.96 -9.00 3.32
C GLN A 121 -3.14 -7.76 3.66
N LYS A 122 -1.89 -7.91 4.14
CA LYS A 122 -0.99 -6.77 4.38
C LYS A 122 -0.74 -5.95 3.11
N VAL A 123 -0.41 -6.61 2.00
CA VAL A 123 -0.21 -5.94 0.71
C VAL A 123 -1.49 -5.26 0.26
N PHE A 124 -2.63 -5.97 0.30
CA PHE A 124 -3.93 -5.44 -0.09
C PHE A 124 -4.30 -4.16 0.66
N TYR A 125 -4.35 -4.22 1.99
CA TYR A 125 -4.78 -3.07 2.80
C TYR A 125 -3.79 -1.92 2.72
N SER A 126 -2.48 -2.17 2.81
CA SER A 126 -1.49 -1.10 2.69
C SER A 126 -1.53 -0.42 1.32
N SER A 127 -1.73 -1.16 0.23
CA SER A 127 -1.88 -0.60 -1.12
C SER A 127 -3.18 0.20 -1.28
N VAL A 128 -4.28 -0.23 -0.67
CA VAL A 128 -5.54 0.55 -0.62
C VAL A 128 -5.31 1.89 0.07
N ALA A 129 -4.68 1.89 1.25
CA ALA A 129 -4.40 3.10 2.03
C ALA A 129 -3.58 4.12 1.24
N ILE A 130 -2.40 3.72 0.74
CA ILE A 130 -1.53 4.65 0.00
C ILE A 130 -2.18 5.11 -1.30
N LYS A 131 -2.92 4.24 -2.01
CA LYS A 131 -3.67 4.65 -3.21
C LYS A 131 -4.67 5.76 -2.88
N ASN A 132 -5.36 5.67 -1.75
CA ASN A 132 -6.32 6.68 -1.32
C ASN A 132 -5.63 8.02 -1.03
N ILE A 133 -4.56 8.00 -0.23
CA ILE A 133 -3.78 9.20 0.09
C ILE A 133 -3.17 9.83 -1.16
N LEU A 134 -2.68 9.03 -2.10
CA LEU A 134 -2.14 9.54 -3.37
C LEU A 134 -3.22 10.18 -4.26
N LYS A 135 -4.46 9.67 -4.23
CA LYS A 135 -5.59 10.33 -4.91
C LYS A 135 -5.90 11.67 -4.27
N GLU A 136 -5.91 11.71 -2.94
CA GLU A 136 -6.16 12.90 -2.13
C GLU A 136 -5.22 14.05 -2.47
N ILE A 137 -3.90 13.81 -2.45
CA ILE A 137 -2.90 14.83 -2.77
C ILE A 137 -2.89 15.25 -4.25
N CYS A 138 -3.55 14.48 -5.13
CA CYS A 138 -3.63 14.76 -6.57
C CYS A 138 -4.94 15.43 -6.99
N ASP A 139 -5.99 15.40 -6.16
CA ASP A 139 -7.32 15.93 -6.47
C ASP A 139 -7.93 16.62 -5.23
N GLU A 140 -7.90 17.96 -5.20
CA GLU A 140 -8.48 18.77 -4.13
C GLU A 140 -9.98 18.52 -3.91
N ASN A 141 -10.71 18.10 -4.94
CA ASN A 141 -12.15 17.81 -4.81
C ASN A 141 -12.39 16.48 -4.10
N PHE A 142 -11.44 15.53 -4.18
CA PHE A 142 -11.52 14.26 -3.46
C PHE A 142 -11.54 14.48 -1.94
N MET A 143 -10.74 15.44 -1.44
CA MET A 143 -10.70 15.82 -0.03
C MET A 143 -12.03 16.30 0.54
N ARG A 144 -12.81 17.03 -0.26
CA ARG A 144 -14.16 17.48 0.15
C ARG A 144 -15.15 16.33 0.27
N ILE A 145 -14.89 15.18 -0.35
CA ILE A 145 -15.81 14.05 -0.42
C ILE A 145 -15.50 12.99 0.64
N VAL A 146 -14.23 12.65 0.86
CA VAL A 146 -13.82 11.59 1.81
C VAL A 146 -13.28 12.09 3.15
N GLY A 147 -12.97 13.39 3.27
CA GLY A 147 -12.43 14.00 4.49
C GLY A 147 -10.93 13.77 4.67
N ALA A 148 -10.25 14.77 5.25
CA ALA A 148 -8.85 14.67 5.63
C ALA A 148 -8.66 13.67 6.78
N TYR A 149 -7.57 12.91 6.79
CA TYR A 149 -7.18 12.17 8.00
C TYR A 149 -6.85 13.16 9.12
N GLN A 150 -7.68 13.17 10.17
CA GLN A 150 -7.48 14.01 11.38
C GLN A 150 -7.00 13.20 12.59
N GLY A 151 -6.61 11.95 12.40
CA GLY A 151 -6.15 11.09 13.48
C GLY A 151 -4.72 11.39 13.91
N ASP A 152 -4.32 10.81 15.04
CA ASP A 152 -2.95 10.82 15.51
C ASP A 152 -2.04 10.04 14.53
N LEU A 153 -0.95 10.67 14.10
CA LEU A 153 0.02 10.06 13.19
C LEU A 153 0.95 9.08 13.91
N GLU A 154 1.20 9.26 15.22
CA GLU A 154 2.03 8.35 16.01
C GLU A 154 1.39 6.97 16.15
N ASN A 155 0.05 6.93 16.15
CA ASN A 155 -0.77 5.72 16.26
C ASN A 155 -1.46 5.33 14.94
N PHE A 156 -0.93 5.77 13.79
CA PHE A 156 -1.52 5.48 12.49
C PHE A 156 -1.52 3.97 12.18
N ASP A 157 -2.71 3.37 12.15
CA ASP A 157 -2.91 1.98 11.69
C ASP A 157 -3.37 1.99 10.22
N ILE A 158 -2.43 1.67 9.33
CA ILE A 158 -2.66 1.62 7.89
C ILE A 158 -3.75 0.61 7.48
N ILE A 159 -3.93 -0.49 8.22
CA ILE A 159 -4.94 -1.51 7.92
C ILE A 159 -6.32 -0.99 8.35
N ALA A 160 -6.42 -0.40 9.54
CA ALA A 160 -7.67 0.21 10.00
C ALA A 160 -8.12 1.33 9.06
N TYR A 161 -7.19 2.21 8.65
CA TYR A 161 -7.45 3.27 7.67
C TYR A 161 -7.96 2.71 6.34
N ALA A 162 -7.28 1.69 5.78
CA ALA A 162 -7.69 1.05 4.53
C ALA A 162 -9.11 0.44 4.61
N LYS A 163 -9.46 -0.19 5.74
CA LYS A 163 -10.82 -0.71 5.97
C LYS A 163 -11.87 0.40 6.00
N GLY A 164 -11.55 1.54 6.63
CA GLY A 164 -12.38 2.74 6.61
C GLY A 164 -12.63 3.25 5.18
N VAL A 165 -11.58 3.34 4.36
CA VAL A 165 -11.68 3.72 2.94
C VAL A 165 -12.62 2.78 2.17
N LEU A 166 -12.44 1.46 2.32
CA LEU A 166 -13.29 0.48 1.62
C LEU A 166 -14.76 0.55 2.06
N LYS A 167 -15.01 0.80 3.36
CA LYS A 167 -16.36 0.99 3.87
C LYS A 167 -17.03 2.20 3.21
N ALA A 168 -16.34 3.34 3.17
CA ALA A 168 -16.84 4.56 2.54
C ALA A 168 -17.06 4.38 1.02
N GLU A 169 -16.13 3.73 0.31
CA GLU A 169 -16.30 3.44 -1.12
C GLU A 169 -17.52 2.54 -1.42
N ASN A 170 -17.86 1.63 -0.51
CA ASN A 170 -19.05 0.78 -0.64
C ASN A 170 -20.34 1.55 -0.36
N GLU A 171 -20.35 2.40 0.67
CA GLU A 171 -21.52 3.24 1.02
C GLU A 171 -21.86 4.25 -0.09
N LEU A 172 -20.87 4.77 -0.82
CA LEU A 172 -21.08 5.66 -1.97
C LEU A 172 -21.60 4.95 -3.23
N ARG A 173 -21.55 3.62 -3.28
CA ARG A 173 -22.00 2.80 -4.42
C ARG A 173 -23.36 2.16 -4.19
N GLY A 174 -23.87 2.15 -2.96
CA GLY A 174 -25.20 1.67 -2.59
C GLY A 174 -26.24 2.77 -2.70
#